data_AF-A0A2H1HQT9-F1
#
_entry.id   AF-A0A2H1HQT9-F1
#
_cell.length_a   1.000
_cell.length_b   1.000
_cell.length_c   1.000
_cell.angle_alpha   90.00
_cell.angle_beta   90.00
_cell.angle_gamma   90.00
#
_symmetry.space_group_name_H-M   'P 1'
#
loop_
_entity.id
_entity.type
_entity.pdbx_description
1 polymer ?
#
loop_
_entity_poly.entity_id
_entity_poly.type
_entity_poly.pdbx_seq_one_letter_code
_entity_poly.pdbx_strand_id
1 'polypeptide(L)'
;MLSGIDMGFRDAALYRDSAEAAIYVLGLDTVQVLVALLCFGLIRPWSEALPHWIPALGGRTIHRLIPTAVGAVGAIALWSILLSLAVAFTRTWIGATTGWTPDLGMSGGERGLLLVAYIPFFLWPIAVSAVVAGYWVRRSPHGTAGRTPLTGTTRTTGSVRRPSSAPA
;
A
#
# COMPACT_ATOMS: atom_id res chain seq x y z
N MET A 1 -16.83 18.68 25.71
CA MET A 1 -17.83 18.02 26.58
C MET A 1 -19.20 18.17 25.92
N LEU A 2 -19.67 17.15 25.21
CA LEU A 2 -21.07 17.05 24.79
C LEU A 2 -21.61 15.85 25.56
N SER A 3 -22.57 16.08 26.46
CA SER A 3 -23.17 15.09 27.38
C SER A 3 -22.31 14.57 28.56
N GLY A 4 -21.26 15.27 28.99
CA GLY A 4 -20.51 14.92 30.22
C GLY A 4 -19.50 13.76 30.08
N ILE A 5 -19.38 13.18 28.88
CA ILE A 5 -18.33 12.22 28.54
C ILE A 5 -17.15 13.00 27.95
N ASP A 6 -15.94 12.76 28.47
CA ASP A 6 -14.72 13.30 27.89
C ASP A 6 -14.42 12.60 26.57
N MET A 7 -14.87 13.21 25.48
CA MET A 7 -14.65 12.72 24.11
C MET A 7 -13.25 13.05 23.58
N GLY A 8 -12.29 13.43 24.44
CA GLY A 8 -10.93 13.80 24.02
C GLY A 8 -10.80 15.23 23.47
N PHE A 9 -11.85 16.04 23.55
CA PHE A 9 -11.80 17.47 23.20
C PHE A 9 -11.38 18.37 24.37
N ARG A 10 -10.93 17.80 25.50
CA ARG A 10 -10.44 18.57 26.64
C ARG A 10 -9.34 19.55 26.24
N ASP A 11 -8.47 19.12 25.34
CA ASP A 11 -7.32 19.91 24.89
C ASP A 11 -7.67 20.78 23.67
N ALA A 12 -8.91 20.78 23.17
CA ALA A 12 -9.29 21.55 21.98
C ALA A 12 -9.08 23.07 22.14
N ALA A 13 -9.12 23.58 23.38
CA ALA A 13 -8.77 24.97 23.67
C ALA A 13 -7.28 25.27 23.44
N LEU A 14 -6.38 24.34 23.80
CA LEU A 14 -4.93 24.46 23.54
C LEU A 14 -4.63 24.58 22.04
N TYR A 15 -5.36 23.83 21.21
CA TYR A 15 -5.19 23.86 19.75
C TYR A 15 -5.80 25.12 19.11
N ARG A 16 -6.80 25.74 19.74
CA ARG A 16 -7.48 26.95 19.22
C ARG A 16 -6.72 28.23 19.57
N ASP A 17 -6.09 28.27 20.74
CA ASP A 17 -5.42 29.48 21.24
C ASP A 17 -3.95 29.58 20.80
N SER A 18 -3.43 28.56 20.11
CA SER A 18 -2.05 28.54 19.60
C SER A 18 -1.99 28.39 18.08
N ALA A 19 -1.31 29.34 17.43
CA ALA A 19 -1.15 29.34 15.98
C ALA A 19 -0.38 28.10 15.48
N GLU A 20 0.61 27.64 16.24
CA GLU A 20 1.40 26.45 15.91
C GLU A 20 0.55 25.17 15.88
N ALA A 21 -0.33 25.00 16.86
CA ALA A 21 -1.19 23.84 16.94
C ALA A 21 -2.28 23.87 15.86
N ALA A 22 -2.80 25.05 15.52
CA ALA A 22 -3.67 25.22 14.37
C ALA A 22 -2.97 24.85 13.05
N ILE A 23 -1.73 25.31 12.85
CA ILE A 23 -0.92 24.95 11.67
C ILE A 23 -0.66 23.43 11.63
N TYR A 24 -0.36 22.82 12.77
CA TYR A 24 -0.19 21.37 12.88
C TYR A 24 -1.44 20.60 12.42
N VAL A 25 -2.62 20.98 12.93
CA VAL A 25 -3.89 20.33 12.56
C VAL A 25 -4.21 20.55 11.07
N LEU A 26 -4.04 21.77 10.56
CA LEU A 26 -4.23 22.06 9.13
C LEU A 26 -3.25 21.30 8.24
N GLY A 27 -2.01 21.15 8.70
CA GLY A 27 -0.99 20.35 8.02
C GLY A 27 -1.38 18.88 7.94
N LEU A 28 -1.87 18.30 9.05
CA LEU A 28 -2.39 16.94 9.08
C LEU A 28 -3.57 16.76 8.12
N ASP A 29 -4.54 17.68 8.13
CA ASP A 29 -5.72 17.64 7.26
C ASP A 29 -5.31 17.74 5.78
N THR A 30 -4.37 18.64 5.46
CA THR A 30 -3.81 18.78 4.12
C THR A 30 -3.15 17.48 3.66
N VAL A 31 -2.32 16.85 4.52
CA VAL A 31 -1.70 15.56 4.22
C VAL A 31 -2.76 14.49 4.00
N GLN A 32 -3.82 14.47 4.81
CA GLN A 32 -4.92 13.52 4.67
C GLN A 32 -5.66 13.68 3.33
N VAL A 33 -5.95 14.92 2.93
CA VAL A 33 -6.56 15.22 1.62
C VAL A 33 -5.63 14.81 0.48
N LEU A 34 -4.33 15.09 0.57
CA LEU A 34 -3.35 14.69 -0.45
C LEU A 34 -3.27 13.16 -0.59
N VAL A 35 -3.25 12.43 0.53
CA VAL A 35 -3.27 10.96 0.52
C VAL A 35 -4.59 10.43 -0.04
N ALA A 36 -5.73 11.04 0.28
CA ALA A 36 -7.02 10.66 -0.27
C ALA A 36 -7.06 10.86 -1.80
N LEU A 37 -6.55 11.99 -2.29
CA LEU A 37 -6.40 12.25 -3.73
C LEU A 37 -5.45 11.25 -4.40
N LEU A 38 -4.36 10.87 -3.73
CA LEU A 38 -3.42 9.86 -4.20
C LEU A 38 -4.11 8.49 -4.34
N CYS A 39 -4.85 8.05 -3.32
CA CYS A 39 -5.64 6.82 -3.36
C CYS A 39 -6.68 6.85 -4.48
N PHE A 40 -7.37 7.97 -4.66
CA PHE A 40 -8.35 8.16 -5.72
C PHE A 40 -7.73 8.09 -7.12
N GLY A 41 -6.56 8.70 -7.30
CA GLY A 41 -5.75 8.60 -8.52
C GLY A 41 -5.28 7.17 -8.80
N LEU A 42 -5.06 6.36 -7.75
CA LEU A 42 -4.68 4.95 -7.87
C LEU A 42 -5.85 4.05 -8.29
N ILE A 43 -7.07 4.33 -7.80
CA ILE A 43 -8.28 3.53 -8.07
C ILE A 43 -8.89 3.86 -9.44
N ARG A 44 -8.90 5.13 -9.85
CA ARG A 44 -9.44 5.54 -11.16
C ARG A 44 -8.49 5.17 -12.31
N PRO A 45 -8.98 5.10 -13.57
CA PRO A 45 -8.18 4.79 -14.78
C PRO A 45 -6.96 5.72 -15.03
N TRP A 46 -6.79 6.76 -14.21
CA TRP A 46 -5.56 7.55 -14.11
C TRP A 46 -4.33 6.72 -13.73
N SER A 47 -4.49 5.50 -13.21
CA SER A 47 -3.39 4.57 -12.93
C SER A 47 -2.85 3.85 -14.17
N GLU A 48 -3.52 3.93 -15.32
CA GLU A 48 -3.10 3.29 -16.57
C GLU A 48 -2.78 4.29 -17.69
N ALA A 49 -3.50 5.42 -17.75
CA ALA A 49 -3.26 6.48 -18.71
C ALA A 49 -3.47 7.86 -18.08
N LEU A 50 -2.39 8.64 -17.95
CA LEU A 50 -2.51 10.05 -17.58
C LEU A 50 -3.31 10.80 -18.66
N PRO A 51 -4.25 11.68 -18.26
CA PRO A 51 -5.06 12.42 -19.22
C PRO A 51 -4.16 13.24 -20.14
N HIS A 52 -4.50 13.22 -21.42
CA HIS A 52 -3.79 13.90 -22.51
C HIS A 52 -3.69 15.43 -22.34
N TRP A 53 -4.40 16.02 -21.37
CA TRP A 53 -4.32 17.44 -21.01
C TRP A 53 -3.12 17.80 -20.13
N ILE A 54 -2.35 16.84 -19.62
CA ILE A 54 -1.08 17.12 -18.92
C ILE A 54 0.06 17.05 -19.94
N PRO A 55 0.60 18.19 -20.41
CA PRO A 55 1.54 18.25 -21.54
C PRO A 55 2.88 17.56 -21.28
N ALA A 56 3.24 17.29 -20.01
CA ALA A 56 4.51 16.65 -19.64
C ALA A 56 4.45 15.11 -19.50
N LEU A 57 3.25 14.52 -19.34
CA LEU A 57 3.08 13.09 -18.98
C LEU A 57 2.04 12.35 -19.85
N GLY A 58 1.37 13.04 -20.77
CA GLY A 58 0.31 12.47 -21.61
C GLY A 58 0.80 11.31 -22.50
N GLY A 59 0.21 10.12 -22.31
CA GLY A 59 0.35 8.98 -23.22
C GLY A 59 1.33 7.88 -22.82
N ARG A 60 2.05 8.01 -21.69
CA ARG A 60 2.93 6.93 -21.20
C ARG A 60 2.16 5.99 -20.28
N THR A 61 2.14 4.70 -20.63
CA THR A 61 1.64 3.63 -19.74
C THR A 61 2.41 3.70 -18.43
N ILE A 62 1.69 3.90 -17.33
CA ILE A 62 2.29 4.08 -16.01
C ILE A 62 3.07 2.81 -15.65
N HIS A 63 4.38 2.97 -15.48
CA HIS A 63 5.26 1.87 -15.16
C HIS A 63 4.83 1.26 -13.83
N ARG A 64 4.71 -0.07 -13.80
CA ARG A 64 4.26 -0.87 -12.65
C ARG A 64 4.91 -0.51 -11.31
N LEU A 65 6.10 0.08 -11.35
CA LEU A 65 6.86 0.53 -10.18
C LEU A 65 6.14 1.60 -9.37
N ILE A 66 5.34 2.48 -9.99
CA ILE A 66 4.68 3.59 -9.30
C ILE A 66 3.66 3.09 -8.26
N PRO A 67 2.64 2.30 -8.62
CA PRO A 67 1.69 1.77 -7.64
C PRO A 67 2.35 0.84 -6.61
N THR A 68 3.38 0.07 -6.98
CA THR A 68 4.14 -0.72 -5.99
C THR A 68 4.88 0.18 -5.00
N ALA A 69 5.57 1.22 -5.48
CA ALA A 69 6.35 2.12 -4.63
C ALA A 69 5.43 2.90 -3.69
N VAL A 70 4.31 3.42 -4.18
CA VAL A 70 3.29 4.10 -3.35
C VAL A 70 2.73 3.15 -2.30
N GLY A 71 2.34 1.93 -2.68
CA GLY A 71 1.86 0.92 -1.75
C GLY A 71 2.91 0.52 -0.71
N ALA A 72 4.17 0.35 -1.12
CA ALA A 72 5.27 -0.01 -0.23
C ALA A 72 5.58 1.12 0.77
N VAL A 73 5.62 2.37 0.31
CA VAL A 73 5.78 3.55 1.18
C VAL A 73 4.63 3.63 2.18
N GLY A 74 3.39 3.43 1.74
CA GLY A 74 2.22 3.39 2.62
C GLY A 74 2.32 2.27 3.67
N ALA A 75 2.76 1.07 3.27
CA ALA A 75 2.96 -0.04 4.20
C ALA A 75 4.05 0.26 5.24
N ILE A 76 5.19 0.82 4.81
CA ILE A 76 6.29 1.21 5.71
C ILE A 76 5.80 2.27 6.70
N ALA A 77 5.11 3.30 6.23
CA ALA A 77 4.57 4.36 7.08
C ALA A 77 3.60 3.80 8.14
N LEU A 78 2.68 2.91 7.74
CA LEU A 78 1.77 2.23 8.66
C LEU A 78 2.51 1.42 9.72
N TRP A 79 3.49 0.60 9.31
CA TRP A 79 4.31 -0.17 10.25
C TRP A 79 5.07 0.73 11.22
N SER A 80 5.70 1.81 10.74
CA SER A 80 6.43 2.76 11.58
C SER A 80 5.53 3.39 12.64
N ILE A 81 4.33 3.84 12.26
CA ILE A 81 3.38 4.46 13.20
C ILE A 81 2.86 3.45 14.22
N LEU A 82 2.39 2.28 13.75
CA LEU A 82 1.77 1.28 14.62
C LEU A 82 2.78 0.61 15.55
N LEU A 83 3.99 0.29 15.08
CA LEU A 83 5.04 -0.24 15.95
C LEU A 83 5.49 0.78 16.98
N SER A 84 5.66 2.04 16.59
CA SER A 84 6.03 3.09 17.55
C SER A 84 4.98 3.23 18.64
N LEU A 85 3.69 3.20 18.27
CA LEU A 85 2.59 3.24 19.22
C LEU A 85 2.56 1.99 20.12
N ALA A 86 2.70 0.80 19.54
CA ALA A 86 2.72 -0.46 20.29
C ALA A 86 3.89 -0.51 21.28
N VAL A 87 5.07 -0.04 20.88
CA VAL A 87 6.25 0.06 21.75
C VAL A 87 6.01 1.07 22.87
N ALA A 88 5.46 2.26 22.57
CA ALA A 88 5.17 3.28 23.57
C ALA A 88 4.16 2.77 24.63
N PHE A 89 3.10 2.11 24.18
CA PHE A 89 2.14 1.46 25.09
C PHE A 89 2.84 0.38 25.90
N THR A 90 3.54 -0.56 25.26
CA THR A 90 4.20 -1.68 25.96
C THR A 90 5.16 -1.17 27.04
N ARG A 91 5.98 -0.16 26.74
CA ARG A 91 6.87 0.48 27.71
C ARG A 91 6.13 1.08 28.90
N THR A 92 4.97 1.66 28.66
CA THR A 92 4.14 2.22 29.74
C THR A 92 3.49 1.13 30.58
N TRP A 93 2.97 0.07 29.95
CA TRP A 93 2.35 -1.07 30.62
C TRP A 93 3.30 -1.84 31.54
N ILE A 94 4.58 -1.94 31.17
CA ILE A 94 5.62 -2.60 32.00
C ILE A 94 6.26 -1.64 33.02
N GLY A 95 5.79 -0.39 33.12
CA GLY A 95 6.31 0.60 34.04
C GLY A 95 7.68 1.18 33.69
N ALA A 96 8.18 0.95 32.46
CA ALA A 96 9.46 1.49 32.01
C ALA A 96 9.40 3.00 31.71
N THR A 97 8.21 3.52 31.40
CA THR A 97 7.95 4.95 31.16
C THR A 97 6.61 5.36 31.73
N THR A 98 6.49 6.59 32.26
CA THR A 98 5.19 7.19 32.56
C THR A 98 4.66 7.86 31.30
N GLY A 99 3.59 7.33 30.73
CA GLY A 99 3.00 7.84 29.49
C GLY A 99 1.47 7.76 29.52
N TRP A 100 0.81 8.46 28.60
CA TRP A 100 -0.62 8.31 28.40
C TRP A 100 -0.89 7.00 27.66
N THR A 101 -1.84 6.21 28.18
CA THR A 101 -2.33 5.01 27.52
C THR A 101 -3.86 5.00 27.49
N PRO A 102 -4.47 4.41 26.45
CA PRO A 102 -5.91 4.47 26.23
C PRO A 102 -6.75 3.68 27.26
N ASP A 103 -6.09 2.90 28.11
CA ASP A 103 -6.67 2.05 29.15
C ASP A 103 -6.65 2.68 30.56
N LEU A 104 -6.12 3.90 30.71
CA LEU A 104 -6.00 4.56 32.01
C LEU A 104 -7.38 4.63 32.70
N GLY A 105 -7.49 3.96 33.86
CA GLY A 105 -8.73 3.89 34.64
C GLY A 105 -9.71 2.80 34.22
N MET A 106 -9.38 1.95 33.24
CA MET A 106 -10.19 0.81 32.81
C MET A 106 -9.97 -0.43 33.68
N SER A 107 -11.02 -1.20 33.92
CA SER A 107 -10.94 -2.55 34.48
C SER A 107 -10.31 -3.54 33.48
N GLY A 108 -9.86 -4.70 33.98
CA GLY A 108 -9.24 -5.72 33.13
C GLY A 108 -10.12 -6.21 31.97
N GLY A 109 -11.44 -6.27 32.18
CA GLY A 109 -12.41 -6.67 31.14
C GLY A 109 -12.58 -5.61 30.05
N GLU A 110 -12.69 -4.33 30.43
CA GLU A 110 -12.79 -3.20 29.50
C GLU A 110 -11.51 -3.05 28.67
N ARG A 111 -10.34 -3.23 29.29
CA ARG A 111 -9.06 -3.33 28.57
C ARG A 111 -9.06 -4.46 27.54
N GLY A 112 -9.61 -5.62 27.90
CA GLY A 112 -9.74 -6.75 26.97
C GLY A 112 -10.59 -6.39 25.75
N LEU A 113 -11.73 -5.75 25.96
CA LEU A 113 -12.60 -5.27 24.88
C LEU A 113 -11.92 -4.21 24.00
N LEU A 114 -11.19 -3.28 24.61
CA LEU A 114 -10.38 -2.28 23.90
C LEU A 114 -9.36 -2.96 22.99
N LEU A 115 -8.61 -3.95 23.50
CA LEU A 115 -7.62 -4.68 22.70
C LEU A 115 -8.26 -5.41 21.54
N VAL A 116 -9.43 -6.03 21.74
CA VAL A 116 -10.21 -6.67 20.67
C VAL A 116 -10.62 -5.66 19.60
N ALA A 117 -11.11 -4.48 20.00
CA ALA A 117 -11.47 -3.40 19.08
C ALA A 117 -10.27 -2.86 18.28
N TYR A 118 -9.04 -3.03 18.80
CA TYR A 118 -7.80 -2.65 18.12
C TYR A 118 -7.25 -3.73 17.17
N ILE A 119 -7.79 -4.96 17.19
CA ILE A 119 -7.34 -6.03 16.28
C ILE A 119 -7.38 -5.60 14.80
N PRO A 120 -8.46 -5.01 14.27
CA PRO A 120 -8.51 -4.58 12.86
C PRO A 120 -7.44 -3.54 12.54
N PHE A 121 -7.14 -2.66 13.51
CA PHE A 121 -6.12 -1.63 13.37
C PHE A 121 -4.72 -2.23 13.19
N PHE A 122 -4.37 -3.24 14.00
CA PHE A 122 -3.08 -3.94 13.87
C PHE A 122 -3.01 -4.90 12.68
N LEU A 123 -4.15 -5.42 12.22
CA LEU A 123 -4.21 -6.30 11.06
C LEU A 123 -4.03 -5.53 9.74
N TRP A 124 -4.42 -4.26 9.72
CA TRP A 124 -4.35 -3.38 8.56
C TRP A 124 -2.97 -3.33 7.86
N PRO A 125 -1.84 -3.03 8.54
CA PRO A 125 -0.53 -3.01 7.90
C PRO A 125 -0.15 -4.37 7.28
N ILE A 126 -0.54 -5.48 7.91
CA ILE A 126 -0.30 -6.84 7.39
C ILE A 126 -1.05 -7.02 6.06
N ALA A 127 -2.33 -6.64 6.02
CA ALA A 127 -3.14 -6.72 4.83
C ALA A 127 -2.57 -5.86 3.68
N VAL A 128 -2.17 -4.62 3.96
CA VAL A 128 -1.56 -3.73 2.96
C VAL A 128 -0.24 -4.31 2.44
N SER A 129 0.64 -4.80 3.32
CA SER A 129 1.87 -5.47 2.92
C SER A 129 1.61 -6.69 2.04
N ALA A 130 0.61 -7.51 2.36
CA ALA A 130 0.23 -8.67 1.57
C ALA A 130 -0.28 -8.29 0.18
N VAL A 131 -1.08 -7.22 0.06
CA VAL A 131 -1.55 -6.69 -1.23
C VAL A 131 -0.39 -6.20 -2.08
N VAL A 132 0.55 -5.44 -1.50
CA VAL A 132 1.74 -4.95 -2.22
C VAL A 132 2.62 -6.09 -2.70
N ALA A 133 2.88 -7.09 -1.83
CA ALA A 133 3.64 -8.28 -2.19
C ALA A 133 2.94 -9.10 -3.29
N GLY A 134 1.63 -9.32 -3.15
CA GLY A 134 0.83 -10.02 -4.16
C GLY A 134 0.81 -9.31 -5.51
N TYR A 135 0.73 -7.98 -5.51
CA TYR A 135 0.83 -7.16 -6.72
C TYR A 135 2.21 -7.29 -7.39
N TRP A 136 3.28 -7.24 -6.58
CA TRP A 136 4.64 -7.41 -7.06
C TRP A 136 4.86 -8.79 -7.70
N VAL A 137 4.43 -9.87 -7.05
CA VAL A 137 4.60 -11.23 -7.55
C VAL A 137 3.80 -11.45 -8.83
N ARG A 138 2.51 -11.08 -8.85
CA ARG A 138 1.62 -11.33 -10.01
C ARG A 138 2.07 -10.63 -11.27
N ARG A 139 2.69 -9.47 -11.11
CA ARG A 139 3.10 -8.66 -12.26
C ARG A 139 4.60 -8.71 -12.51
N SER A 140 5.44 -9.24 -11.62
CA SER A 140 6.84 -9.51 -11.94
C SER A 140 6.92 -10.25 -13.27
N PRO A 141 7.74 -9.81 -14.24
CA PRO A 141 7.83 -10.54 -15.49
C PRO A 141 8.28 -11.94 -15.12
N HIS A 142 7.46 -12.96 -15.35
CA HIS A 142 7.96 -14.32 -15.39
C HIS A 142 9.13 -14.27 -16.35
N GLY A 143 10.34 -14.44 -15.81
CA GLY A 143 11.55 -14.41 -16.61
C GLY A 143 11.31 -15.31 -17.80
N THR A 144 11.61 -14.82 -18.98
CA THR A 144 11.68 -15.57 -20.23
C THR A 144 12.80 -16.61 -20.13
N ALA A 145 12.71 -17.50 -19.14
CA ALA A 145 13.60 -18.62 -18.88
C ALA A 145 12.81 -19.85 -19.32
N GLY A 146 12.89 -20.17 -20.61
CA GLY A 146 12.25 -21.38 -21.16
C GLY A 146 11.81 -21.32 -22.61
N ARG A 147 12.10 -20.27 -23.38
CA ARG A 147 12.12 -20.41 -24.85
C ARG A 147 13.56 -20.56 -25.30
N THR A 148 14.10 -21.77 -25.12
CA THR A 148 15.18 -22.26 -25.98
C THR A 148 14.73 -22.01 -27.42
N PRO A 149 15.44 -21.20 -28.22
CA PRO A 149 15.21 -21.19 -29.64
C PRO A 149 15.60 -22.60 -30.11
N LEU A 150 14.63 -23.43 -30.47
CA LEU A 150 14.91 -24.53 -31.39
C LEU A 150 15.19 -23.86 -32.73
N THR A 151 16.42 -23.37 -32.86
CA THR A 151 17.04 -22.93 -34.10
C THR A 151 16.84 -24.05 -35.11
N GLY A 152 16.11 -23.73 -36.18
CA GLY A 152 15.69 -24.68 -37.17
C GLY A 152 16.87 -25.46 -37.75
N THR A 153 16.76 -26.78 -37.74
CA THR A 153 17.50 -27.62 -38.66
C THR A 153 16.81 -27.53 -40.01
N THR A 154 17.59 -27.05 -40.96
CA THR A 154 17.29 -26.72 -42.34
C THR A 154 16.47 -27.78 -43.08
N ARG A 155 15.45 -27.29 -43.79
CA ARG A 155 14.73 -27.96 -44.89
C ARG A 155 15.73 -28.45 -45.95
N THR A 156 15.88 -29.76 -46.12
CA THR A 156 16.38 -30.39 -47.35
C THR A 156 15.23 -31.07 -48.07
N THR A 157 14.58 -30.31 -48.95
CA THR A 157 13.74 -30.86 -50.03
C THR A 157 14.64 -31.58 -51.03
N GLY A 158 14.91 -32.86 -50.79
CA GLY A 158 15.50 -33.77 -51.77
C GLY A 158 14.39 -34.34 -52.66
N SER A 159 14.32 -33.85 -53.90
CA SER A 159 13.41 -34.31 -54.95
C SER A 159 13.58 -35.82 -55.21
N VAL A 160 12.52 -36.59 -54.97
CA VAL A 160 12.43 -38.00 -55.39
C VAL A 160 12.31 -38.02 -56.92
N ARG A 161 13.40 -38.41 -57.59
CA ARG A 161 13.45 -38.68 -59.03
C ARG A 161 12.70 -40.01 -59.29
N ARG A 162 11.53 -39.97 -59.91
CA ARG A 162 10.90 -41.17 -60.50
C ARG A 162 11.47 -41.39 -61.91
N PRO A 163 12.00 -42.58 -62.23
CA PRO A 163 12.25 -42.96 -63.62
C PRO A 163 10.93 -43.35 -64.29
N SER A 164 10.62 -42.73 -65.43
CA SER A 164 9.51 -43.16 -66.30
C SER A 164 9.96 -44.38 -67.10
N SER A 165 9.40 -45.54 -66.80
CA SER A 165 9.40 -46.70 -67.68
C SER A 165 8.37 -46.51 -68.80
N ALA A 166 8.83 -46.53 -70.05
CA ALA A 166 8.01 -46.82 -71.23
C ALA A 166 7.40 -48.24 -71.13
N PRO A 167 6.18 -48.46 -71.63
CA PRO A 167 5.98 -49.14 -72.94
C PRO A 167 4.74 -48.56 -73.68
N ALA A 168 4.41 -48.79 -74.95
CA ALA A 168 4.84 -49.65 -76.05
C ALA A 168 4.46 -48.92 -77.36
#